data_AF-A0A956ZXC1-F1
#
_entry.id   AF-A0A956ZXC1-F1
#
_cell.length_a   1.000
_cell.length_b   1.000
_cell.length_c   1.000
_cell.angle_alpha   90.00
_cell.angle_beta   90.00
_cell.angle_gamma   90.00
#
_symmetry.space_group_name_H-M   'P 1'
#
loop_
_entity.id
_entity.type
_entity.pdbx_description
1 polymer ?
#
loop_
_entity_poly.entity_id
_entity_poly.type
_entity_poly.pdbx_seq_one_letter_code
_entity_poly.pdbx_strand_id
1 'polypeptide(L)'
;MSYTTAKGTALIDRELFLPNDWTNDPRGCYAAGIPKDRLFLSEPQLALIMLQRAFAIGVEASWITADSLYSSPKLRRNLEQRQEAYVLGVTSRFLLRFSKRNVYVRPR
;
A
#
# COMPACT_ATOMS: atom_id res chain seq x y z
N MET A 1 -6.33 -4.66 5.34
CA MET A 1 -4.95 -5.00 5.74
C MET A 1 -5.01 -6.09 6.80
N SER A 2 -4.18 -7.12 6.64
CA SER A 2 -4.13 -8.25 7.55
C SER A 2 -2.75 -8.41 8.17
N TYR A 3 -2.70 -9.02 9.35
CA TYR A 3 -1.50 -9.45 10.02
C TYR A 3 -1.45 -10.97 10.02
N THR A 4 -0.36 -11.54 9.50
CA THR A 4 -0.21 -12.98 9.28
C THR A 4 0.94 -13.52 10.10
N THR A 5 0.71 -14.62 10.81
CA THR A 5 1.72 -15.38 11.56
C THR A 5 1.60 -16.86 11.22
N ALA A 6 2.49 -17.69 11.75
CA ALA A 6 2.36 -19.14 11.67
C ALA A 6 1.05 -19.69 12.28
N LYS A 7 0.38 -18.92 13.16
CA LYS A 7 -0.87 -19.31 13.81
C LYS A 7 -2.12 -18.91 13.02
N GLY A 8 -1.95 -18.16 11.93
CA GLY A 8 -3.05 -17.69 11.09
C GLY A 8 -3.01 -16.19 10.82
N THR A 9 -4.13 -15.69 10.32
CA THR A 9 -4.26 -14.34 9.76
C THR A 9 -5.44 -13.61 10.40
N ALA A 10 -5.24 -12.36 10.80
CA ALA A 10 -6.29 -11.48 11.31
C ALA A 10 -6.37 -10.21 10.47
N LEU A 11 -7.58 -9.71 10.19
CA LEU A 11 -7.77 -8.37 9.65
C LEU A 11 -7.53 -7.35 10.77
N ILE A 12 -6.57 -6.44 10.55
CA ILE A 12 -6.17 -5.43 11.55
C ILE A 12 -6.61 -4.01 11.17
N ASP A 13 -6.90 -3.76 9.89
CA ASP A 13 -7.39 -2.46 9.43
C ASP A 13 -8.15 -2.61 8.11
N ARG A 14 -9.04 -1.65 7.81
CA ARG A 14 -9.80 -1.54 6.56
C ARG A 14 -10.04 -0.09 6.16
N GLU A 15 -10.10 0.17 4.85
CA GLU A 15 -10.56 1.42 4.28
C GLU A 15 -11.49 1.15 3.11
N LEU A 16 -12.47 2.02 2.91
CA LEU A 16 -13.36 1.97 1.75
C LEU A 16 -12.71 2.73 0.59
N PHE A 17 -12.38 2.01 -0.49
CA PHE A 17 -12.02 2.65 -1.75
C PHE A 17 -13.29 3.16 -2.44
N LEU A 18 -13.27 4.43 -2.83
CA LEU A 18 -14.35 5.06 -3.58
C LEU A 18 -13.77 5.67 -4.87
N PRO A 19 -14.27 5.26 -6.05
CA PRO A 19 -13.94 5.92 -7.30
C PRO A 19 -14.36 7.40 -7.29
N ASN A 20 -13.74 8.21 -8.16
CA ASN A 20 -14.05 9.64 -8.28
C ASN A 20 -15.54 9.91 -8.50
N ASP A 21 -16.20 9.11 -9.33
CA ASP A 21 -17.62 9.29 -9.65
C ASP A 21 -18.51 9.17 -8.42
N TRP A 22 -18.13 8.33 -7.45
CA TRP A 22 -18.82 8.24 -6.17
C TRP A 22 -18.57 9.46 -5.30
N THR A 23 -17.30 9.87 -5.12
CA THR A 23 -16.97 11.05 -4.30
C THR A 23 -17.53 12.36 -4.89
N ASN A 24 -17.87 12.36 -6.18
CA ASN A 24 -18.53 13.46 -6.89
C ASN A 24 -20.06 13.36 -6.88
N ASP A 25 -20.66 12.34 -6.26
CA ASP A 25 -22.11 12.22 -6.05
C ASP A 25 -22.45 12.29 -4.54
N PRO A 26 -22.63 13.50 -3.99
CA PRO A 26 -22.99 13.67 -2.58
C PRO A 26 -24.31 13.01 -2.20
N ARG A 27 -25.26 12.88 -3.14
CA ARG A 27 -26.58 12.27 -2.85
C ARG A 27 -26.44 10.76 -2.76
N GLY A 28 -25.77 10.13 -3.72
CA GLY A 28 -25.45 8.71 -3.70
C GLY A 28 -24.60 8.33 -2.49
N CYS A 29 -23.57 9.12 -2.17
CA CYS A 29 -22.76 8.93 -0.96
C CYS A 29 -23.60 9.00 0.31
N TYR A 30 -24.47 10.00 0.45
CA TYR A 30 -25.34 10.13 1.61
C TYR A 30 -26.29 8.94 1.74
N ALA A 31 -26.92 8.52 0.64
CA ALA A 31 -27.80 7.34 0.62
C ALA A 31 -27.07 6.04 0.99
N ALA A 32 -25.78 5.93 0.63
CA ALA A 32 -24.91 4.79 0.97
C ALA A 32 -24.26 4.89 2.36
N GLY A 33 -24.54 5.95 3.14
CA GLY A 33 -23.95 6.14 4.47
C GLY A 33 -22.47 6.54 4.46
N ILE A 34 -21.99 7.09 3.35
CA ILE A 34 -20.60 7.56 3.19
C ILE A 34 -20.46 8.95 3.84
N PRO A 35 -19.42 9.17 4.69
CA PRO A 35 -19.16 10.48 5.29
C PRO A 35 -18.97 11.61 4.26
N LYS A 36 -19.46 12.80 4.58
CA LYS A 36 -19.45 13.98 3.67
C LYS A 36 -18.05 14.51 3.35
N ASP A 37 -17.09 14.26 4.23
CA ASP A 37 -15.69 14.70 4.14
C ASP A 37 -14.82 13.69 3.39
N ARG A 38 -15.41 12.61 2.86
CA ARG A 38 -14.67 11.58 2.13
C ARG A 38 -14.25 12.09 0.75
N LEU A 39 -12.96 12.41 0.63
CA LEU A 39 -12.33 12.75 -0.65
C LEU A 39 -11.83 11.50 -1.38
N PHE A 40 -11.62 11.63 -2.70
CA PHE A 40 -10.97 10.57 -3.47
C PHE A 40 -9.57 10.29 -2.93
N LEU A 41 -9.31 9.02 -2.64
CA LEU A 41 -8.01 8.50 -2.27
C LEU A 41 -7.76 7.23 -3.09
N SER A 42 -6.60 7.17 -3.74
CA SER A 42 -6.19 5.97 -4.44
C SER A 42 -5.91 4.83 -3.46
N GLU A 43 -6.03 3.58 -3.91
CA GLU A 43 -5.75 2.42 -3.06
C GLU A 43 -4.35 2.45 -2.41
N PRO A 44 -3.26 2.88 -3.09
CA PRO A 44 -1.96 3.07 -2.43
C PRO A 44 -1.96 4.12 -1.32
N GLN A 45 -2.75 5.19 -1.46
CA GLN A 45 -2.87 6.21 -0.43
C GLN A 45 -3.62 5.65 0.78
N LEU A 46 -4.72 4.92 0.56
CA LEU A 46 -5.46 4.25 1.63
C LEU A 46 -4.57 3.24 2.37
N ALA A 47 -3.82 2.39 1.63
CA ALA A 47 -2.91 1.44 2.23
C ALA A 47 -1.82 2.11 3.09
N LEU A 48 -1.26 3.23 2.62
CA LEU A 48 -0.28 4.00 3.40
C LEU A 48 -0.89 4.57 4.69
N ILE A 49 -2.12 5.08 4.64
CA ILE A 49 -2.83 5.59 5.83
C ILE A 49 -3.07 4.47 6.84
N MET A 50 -3.57 3.32 6.37
CA MET A 50 -3.80 2.15 7.22
C MET A 50 -2.52 1.67 7.89
N LEU A 51 -1.43 1.61 7.12
CA LEU A 51 -0.13 1.22 7.64
C LEU A 51 0.41 2.21 8.68
N GLN A 52 0.25 3.52 8.44
CA GLN A 52 0.61 4.56 9.40
C GLN A 52 -0.18 4.43 10.72
N ARG A 53 -1.47 4.08 10.66
CA ARG A 53 -2.26 3.80 11.86
C ARG A 53 -1.75 2.59 12.62
N ALA A 54 -1.44 1.50 11.92
CA ALA A 54 -0.88 0.30 12.53
C ALA A 54 0.45 0.61 13.25
N PHE A 55 1.32 1.38 12.61
CA PHE A 55 2.55 1.86 13.24
C PHE A 55 2.31 2.75 14.46
N ALA A 56 1.31 3.64 14.40
CA ALA A 56 1.00 4.55 15.51
C ALA A 56 0.54 3.81 16.78
N ILE A 57 -0.06 2.62 16.63
CA ILE A 57 -0.49 1.76 17.75
C ILE A 57 0.55 0.68 18.09
N GLY A 58 1.74 0.71 17.49
CA GLY A 58 2.84 -0.22 17.81
C GLY A 58 2.71 -1.62 17.19
N VAL A 59 2.02 -1.77 16.06
CA VAL A 59 2.06 -3.04 15.31
C VAL A 59 3.45 -3.23 14.74
N GLU A 60 4.12 -4.31 15.13
CA GLU A 60 5.41 -4.74 14.60
C GLU A 60 5.22 -5.89 13.62
N ALA A 61 5.92 -5.85 12.48
CA ALA A 61 5.90 -6.92 11.49
C ALA A 61 7.33 -7.19 10.99
N SER A 62 7.70 -8.46 10.82
CA SER A 62 9.01 -8.78 10.23
C SER A 62 9.11 -8.40 8.75
N TRP A 63 7.97 -8.37 8.05
CA TRP A 63 7.88 -8.01 6.64
C TRP A 63 6.53 -7.35 6.34
N ILE A 64 6.56 -6.32 5.51
CA ILE A 64 5.37 -5.71 4.94
C ILE A 64 5.24 -6.15 3.48
N THR A 65 4.12 -6.77 3.14
CA THR A 65 3.89 -7.34 1.80
C THR A 65 2.68 -6.71 1.13
N ALA A 66 2.80 -6.38 -0.15
CA ALA A 66 1.65 -6.00 -0.97
C ALA A 66 1.95 -6.24 -2.45
N ASP A 67 0.89 -6.36 -3.25
CA ASP A 67 1.03 -6.48 -4.69
C ASP A 67 1.50 -5.16 -5.36
N SER A 68 1.66 -5.21 -6.68
CA SER A 68 2.15 -4.07 -7.46
C SER A 68 1.21 -2.86 -7.49
N LEU A 69 -0.09 -3.04 -7.24
CA LEU A 69 -1.09 -1.98 -7.22
C LEU A 69 -0.79 -1.01 -6.07
N TYR A 70 -0.39 -1.52 -4.91
CA TYR A 70 -0.08 -0.73 -3.71
C TYR A 70 1.34 -0.15 -3.68
N SER A 71 2.21 -0.59 -4.60
CA SER A 71 3.66 -0.31 -4.61
C SER A 71 4.02 1.09 -5.13
N SER A 72 3.57 2.12 -4.41
CA SER A 72 3.85 3.51 -4.75
C SER A 72 5.26 3.95 -4.29
N PRO A 73 5.92 4.89 -5.00
CA PRO A 73 7.17 5.49 -4.53
C PRO A 73 7.07 6.18 -3.17
N LYS A 74 5.86 6.61 -2.76
CA LYS A 74 5.62 7.23 -1.45
C LYS A 74 5.58 6.16 -0.36
N LEU A 75 4.92 5.02 -0.60
CA LEU A 75 4.91 3.89 0.32
C LEU A 75 6.32 3.35 0.56
N ARG A 76 7.07 3.04 -0.51
CA ARG A 76 8.46 2.55 -0.38
C ARG A 76 9.36 3.48 0.42
N ARG A 77 9.33 4.78 0.10
CA ARG A 77 10.10 5.79 0.85
C ARG A 77 9.70 5.85 2.33
N ASN A 78 8.42 5.72 2.63
CA ASN A 78 7.95 5.72 4.02
C ASN A 78 8.47 4.50 4.80
N LEU A 79 8.45 3.32 4.18
CA LEU A 79 9.01 2.09 4.75
C LEU A 79 10.52 2.20 4.96
N GLU A 80 11.25 2.71 3.96
CA GLU A 80 12.70 2.93 4.03
C GLU A 80 13.10 3.90 5.13
N GLN A 81 12.38 5.03 5.27
CA GLN A 81 12.61 6.02 6.32
C GLN A 81 12.39 5.45 7.73
N ARG A 82 11.49 4.48 7.86
CA ARG A 82 11.18 3.79 9.12
C ARG A 82 12.05 2.54 9.33
N GLN A 83 12.91 2.20 8.37
CA GLN A 83 13.74 1.00 8.39
C GLN A 83 12.94 -0.31 8.44
N GLU A 84 11.74 -0.30 7.88
CA GLU A 84 10.86 -1.47 7.83
C GLU A 84 11.23 -2.38 6.66
N ALA A 85 11.29 -3.68 6.90
CA ALA A 85 11.53 -4.66 5.85
C ALA A 85 10.25 -4.87 5.01
N TYR A 86 10.39 -4.93 3.68
CA TYR A 86 9.25 -5.06 2.78
C TYR A 86 9.50 -5.89 1.53
N VAL A 87 8.43 -6.52 1.03
CA VAL A 87 8.36 -7.17 -0.28
C VAL A 87 7.13 -6.61 -1.00
N LEU A 88 7.36 -5.70 -1.94
CA LEU A 88 6.30 -5.08 -2.72
C LEU A 88 6.43 -5.50 -4.17
N GLY A 89 5.32 -5.95 -4.77
CA GLY A 89 5.27 -6.20 -6.21
C GLY A 89 5.64 -4.94 -6.99
N VAL A 90 6.14 -5.09 -8.20
CA VAL A 90 6.37 -3.97 -9.13
C VAL A 90 5.67 -4.27 -10.44
N THR A 91 5.17 -3.23 -11.11
CA THR A 91 4.55 -3.39 -12.42
C THR A 91 5.63 -3.60 -13.48
N SER A 92 5.26 -4.19 -14.62
CA SER A 92 6.16 -4.31 -15.78
C SER A 92 6.61 -2.96 -16.36
N ARG A 93 5.94 -1.87 -15.97
CA ARG A 93 6.29 -0.49 -16.34
C ARG A 93 7.33 0.14 -15.39
N PHE A 94 7.75 -0.58 -14.35
CA PHE A 94 8.75 -0.08 -13.42
C PHE A 94 10.11 0.03 -14.11
N LEU A 95 10.61 1.25 -14.24
CA LEU A 95 11.87 1.53 -14.92
C LEU A 95 13.05 1.19 -14.00
N LEU A 96 13.89 0.28 -14.48
CA LEU A 96 15.16 -0.04 -13.85
C LEU A 96 16.26 0.81 -14.48
N ARG A 97 16.91 1.62 -13.64
CA ARG A 97 18.15 2.28 -14.04
C ARG A 97 19.33 1.41 -13.61
N PHE A 98 19.92 0.72 -14.56
CA PHE A 98 21.18 0.03 -14.35
C PHE A 98 22.32 1.06 -14.32
N SER A 99 22.97 1.21 -13.17
CA SER A 99 24.28 1.84 -13.11
C SER A 99 25.29 0.83 -13.63
N LYS A 100 26.14 1.19 -14.61
CA LYS A 100 27.18 0.30 -15.14
C LYS A 100 28.12 -0.14 -14.00
N ARG A 101 27.83 -1.30 -13.43
CA ARG A 101 28.81 -2.21 -12.83
C ARG A 101 28.74 -3.47 -13.66
N ASN A 102 29.90 -3.99 -14.09
CA ASN A 102 30.01 -5.19 -14.91
C ASN A 102 29.25 -6.36 -14.27
N VAL A 103 28.00 -6.57 -14.66
CA VAL A 103 27.26 -7.79 -14.31
C VAL A 103 27.62 -8.80 -15.38
N TYR A 104 28.60 -9.64 -15.08
CA TYR A 104 28.94 -10.78 -15.91
C TYR A 104 27.82 -11.82 -15.76
N VAL A 105 27.02 -12.02 -16.80
CA VAL A 105 26.04 -13.12 -16.85
C VAL A 105 26.67 -14.24 -17.67
N ARG A 106 26.95 -15.39 -17.03
CA ARG A 106 27.45 -16.59 -17.73
C ARG A 106 26.42 -17.07 -18.76
N PRO A 107 26.81 -17.36 -20.01
CA PRO A 107 25.93 -18.04 -20.96
C PRO A 107 25.60 -19.46 -20.47
N ARG A 108 24.40 -19.95 -20.81
CA ARG A 108 24.01 -21.36 -20.64
C ARG A 108 24.71 -22.25 -21.65
#